data_AF-A0A952LQH7-F1
#
_entry.id   AF-A0A952LQH7-F1
#
_cell.length_a   1.000
_cell.length_b   1.000
_cell.length_c   1.000
_cell.angle_alpha   90.00
_cell.angle_beta   90.00
_cell.angle_gamma   90.00
#
_symmetry.space_group_name_H-M   'P 1'
#
loop_
_entity.id
_entity.type
_entity.pdbx_description
1 polymer ?
#
loop_
_entity_poly.entity_id
_entity_poly.type
_entity_poly.pdbx_seq_one_letter_code
_entity_poly.pdbx_strand_id
1 'polypeptide(L)'
;DNKWVAFIELYKVYIAPMNLNGKPFDLNSKSKAVPVSNVAKDAGTNLHWSADSKKLHWTLGEEYFSQEITQRFTFLEGSPDSIPPIDTVGVSIGLELETDVPEGIIAFTGAKIITMKGEEVIEDGVVVVEQNKIVAVGKSGEVEIPSKAKIIDTKGKVIMPGIVDVHAHMGTFRYGLSPQKQWSYFANLAYGVTTTHDPSSNTEMVFSQSEMVKAGNMVGPRIYSTGIILYGADGDFKAVVNNYEDAYSAIKRTKAYGAFSVKSYNQPRRNQRQQIIKASREQEVMVVPEGGSTFYHNMTMILDGHTGVEHNIPVYPVYKDVKELWSNSQTGYTPTLVVNYGSISGEYYWYQHTNVWEKERLLKFTPRAVIDPRSRHRTMVPEEEYEIGHILSSKTCKALTDVGVKVNLGAHGQLQGLGAHWELWMLAQGGMSNMEALTAATMNGAHYIGMDHAIGSIEVGKLADLIVLDKDPLENIRNTEFVKYTMVNGRLFDPETMNEIGNYDQKRSKFYWENSKSSQNFPWHYRTRSFSLPNCGCGIH
;
A
#
# COMPACT_ATOMS: atom_id res chain seq x y z
N ASP A 1 1.97 -40.31 -1.70
CA ASP A 1 1.57 -41.75 -1.62
C ASP A 1 0.12 -41.98 -1.13
N ASN A 2 -0.73 -40.94 -1.08
CA ASN A 2 -2.08 -40.97 -0.51
C ASN A 2 -2.19 -41.38 0.97
N LYS A 3 -1.09 -41.35 1.75
CA LYS A 3 -1.11 -41.67 3.18
C LYS A 3 -1.23 -40.44 4.08
N TRP A 4 -0.92 -39.27 3.55
CA TRP A 4 -0.82 -38.02 4.31
C TRP A 4 -1.55 -36.88 3.61
N VAL A 5 -2.06 -35.97 4.43
CA VAL A 5 -2.60 -34.68 4.00
C VAL A 5 -1.90 -33.59 4.80
N ALA A 6 -1.52 -32.52 4.11
CA ALA A 6 -1.01 -31.30 4.73
C ALA A 6 -1.94 -30.15 4.38
N PHE A 7 -2.15 -29.25 5.33
CA PHE A 7 -3.07 -28.12 5.16
C PHE A 7 -2.61 -26.92 5.99
N ILE A 8 -3.10 -25.75 5.60
CA ILE A 8 -2.90 -24.50 6.32
C ILE A 8 -4.22 -24.14 6.99
N GLU A 9 -4.18 -23.86 8.29
CA GLU A 9 -5.32 -23.30 9.01
C GLU A 9 -4.82 -22.14 9.86
N LEU A 10 -5.43 -20.96 9.70
CA LEU A 10 -5.04 -19.73 10.40
C LEU A 10 -3.51 -19.52 10.35
N TYR A 11 -2.96 -19.64 9.15
CA TYR A 11 -1.54 -19.48 8.80
C TYR A 11 -0.56 -20.54 9.33
N LYS A 12 -1.00 -21.42 10.23
CA LYS A 12 -0.18 -22.53 10.74
C LYS A 12 -0.27 -23.72 9.78
N VAL A 13 0.81 -24.50 9.73
CA VAL A 13 0.91 -25.68 8.86
C VAL A 13 0.69 -26.94 9.68
N TYR A 14 -0.17 -27.81 9.18
CA TYR A 14 -0.52 -29.07 9.83
C TYR A 14 -0.32 -30.26 8.91
N ILE A 15 -0.06 -31.41 9.53
CA ILE A 15 -0.04 -32.71 8.87
C ILE A 15 -1.02 -33.63 9.59
N ALA A 16 -1.74 -34.46 8.83
CA ALA A 16 -2.55 -35.56 9.34
C ALA A 16 -2.47 -36.78 8.41
N PRO A 17 -2.70 -38.00 8.93
CA PRO A 17 -2.94 -39.16 8.09
C PRO A 17 -4.16 -38.97 7.18
N MET A 18 -4.03 -39.36 5.92
CA MET A 18 -5.13 -39.35 4.96
C MET A 18 -5.98 -40.62 5.12
N ASN A 19 -7.28 -40.45 5.40
CA ASN A 19 -8.22 -41.56 5.49
C ASN A 19 -8.99 -41.72 4.17
N LEU A 20 -8.82 -42.86 3.50
CA LEU A 20 -9.45 -43.16 2.20
C LEU A 20 -10.69 -44.05 2.35
N ASN A 21 -11.59 -43.72 3.28
CA ASN A 21 -12.83 -44.48 3.51
C ASN A 21 -13.97 -44.12 2.53
N GLY A 22 -13.71 -43.29 1.52
CA GLY A 22 -14.69 -42.87 0.52
C GLY A 22 -15.77 -41.91 1.03
N LYS A 23 -15.64 -41.38 2.26
CA LYS A 23 -16.56 -40.39 2.83
C LYS A 23 -15.85 -39.05 3.02
N PRO A 24 -16.55 -37.91 2.83
CA PRO A 24 -16.02 -36.63 3.23
C PRO A 24 -15.82 -36.61 4.76
N PHE A 25 -14.74 -35.97 5.21
CA PHE A 25 -14.51 -35.68 6.62
C PHE A 25 -13.89 -34.30 6.75
N ASP A 26 -14.31 -33.56 7.78
CA ASP A 26 -13.76 -32.24 8.07
C ASP A 26 -12.47 -32.36 8.86
N LEU A 27 -11.44 -31.65 8.40
CA LEU A 27 -10.12 -31.65 9.00
C LEU A 27 -9.73 -30.24 9.45
N ASN A 28 -9.36 -30.11 10.71
CA ASN A 28 -8.80 -28.89 11.30
C ASN A 28 -7.79 -29.25 12.40
N SER A 29 -7.12 -28.23 12.94
CA SER A 29 -6.12 -28.31 14.02
C SER A 29 -6.61 -28.97 15.30
N LYS A 30 -7.93 -29.07 15.50
CA LYS A 30 -8.57 -29.68 16.68
C LYS A 30 -9.24 -31.02 16.37
N SER A 31 -9.12 -31.54 15.14
CA SER A 31 -9.70 -32.83 14.76
C SER A 31 -9.17 -33.94 15.66
N LYS A 32 -10.10 -34.75 16.20
CA LYS A 32 -9.78 -35.92 17.05
C LYS A 32 -9.94 -37.25 16.34
N ALA A 33 -10.63 -37.26 15.19
CA ALA A 33 -10.88 -38.47 14.40
C ALA A 33 -9.60 -39.04 13.76
N VAL A 34 -8.62 -38.16 13.49
CA VAL A 34 -7.27 -38.51 13.06
C VAL A 34 -6.27 -37.67 13.85
N PRO A 35 -5.07 -38.17 14.16
CA PRO A 35 -4.01 -37.37 14.75
C PRO A 35 -3.61 -36.21 13.84
N VAL A 36 -3.58 -35.00 14.38
CA VAL A 36 -3.13 -33.78 13.67
C VAL A 36 -1.93 -33.21 14.39
N SER A 37 -0.89 -32.82 13.65
CA SER A 37 0.34 -32.26 14.22
C SER A 37 0.66 -30.92 13.56
N ASN A 38 0.90 -29.89 14.39
CA ASN A 38 1.45 -28.61 13.90
C ASN A 38 2.94 -28.80 13.59
N VAL A 39 3.38 -28.33 12.43
CA VAL A 39 4.78 -28.45 12.00
C VAL A 39 5.48 -27.11 11.82
N ALA A 40 4.74 -25.99 11.87
CA ALA A 40 5.31 -24.66 11.73
C ALA A 40 5.10 -23.84 13.01
N LYS A 41 6.20 -23.30 13.57
CA LYS A 41 6.11 -22.46 14.77
C LYS A 41 5.33 -21.19 14.48
N ASP A 42 5.65 -20.51 13.38
CA ASP A 42 5.13 -19.18 13.07
C ASP A 42 4.04 -19.20 11.99
N ALA A 43 4.39 -19.59 10.77
CA ALA A 43 3.47 -19.78 9.67
C ALA A 43 4.14 -20.57 8.54
N GLY A 44 3.39 -20.90 7.49
CA GLY A 44 3.96 -21.42 6.26
C GLY A 44 2.99 -21.39 5.09
N THR A 45 3.54 -21.27 3.89
CA THR A 45 2.83 -21.35 2.60
C THR A 45 3.59 -22.26 1.64
N ASN A 46 3.10 -22.43 0.40
CA ASN A 46 3.72 -23.26 -0.64
C ASN A 46 4.02 -24.69 -0.18
N LEU A 47 3.04 -25.36 0.44
CA LEU A 47 3.22 -26.71 0.94
C LEU A 47 3.53 -27.68 -0.20
N HIS A 48 4.59 -28.46 -0.06
CA HIS A 48 4.93 -29.51 -1.02
C HIS A 48 5.67 -30.67 -0.34
N TRP A 49 5.50 -31.86 -0.89
CA TRP A 49 6.12 -33.08 -0.36
C TRP A 49 7.45 -33.36 -1.05
N SER A 50 8.40 -33.89 -0.29
CA SER A 50 9.56 -34.59 -0.84
C SER A 50 9.13 -35.71 -1.79
N ALA A 51 10.00 -36.06 -2.73
CA ALA A 51 9.73 -37.07 -3.76
C ALA A 51 9.35 -38.44 -3.18
N ASP A 52 9.86 -38.80 -2.01
CA ASP A 52 9.57 -40.06 -1.31
C ASP A 52 8.40 -39.97 -0.32
N SER A 53 7.71 -38.82 -0.26
CA SER A 53 6.60 -38.53 0.66
C SER A 53 6.96 -38.64 2.15
N LYS A 54 8.24 -38.57 2.54
CA LYS A 54 8.66 -38.67 3.97
C LYS A 54 8.81 -37.32 4.68
N LYS A 55 9.05 -36.26 3.92
CA LYS A 55 9.16 -34.87 4.39
C LYS A 55 8.09 -33.98 3.79
N LEU A 56 7.55 -33.08 4.61
CA LEU A 56 6.83 -31.90 4.16
C LEU A 56 7.76 -30.70 4.11
N HIS A 57 7.60 -29.86 3.10
CA HIS A 57 8.30 -28.61 2.91
C HIS A 57 7.33 -27.44 2.82
N TRP A 58 7.77 -26.26 3.26
CA TRP A 58 7.02 -25.01 3.15
C TRP A 58 7.97 -23.82 3.16
N THR A 59 7.47 -22.66 2.79
CA THR A 59 8.21 -21.40 2.86
C THR A 59 7.53 -20.43 3.82
N LEU A 60 8.32 -19.57 4.45
CA LEU A 60 7.84 -18.36 5.13
C LEU A 60 8.82 -17.24 4.77
N GLY A 61 8.39 -16.31 3.91
CA GLY A 61 9.30 -15.30 3.37
C GLY A 61 10.42 -15.93 2.54
N GLU A 62 11.64 -15.51 2.84
CA GLU A 62 12.91 -15.96 2.26
C GLU A 62 13.46 -17.26 2.86
N GLU A 63 12.75 -17.86 3.81
CA GLU A 63 13.17 -19.08 4.50
C GLU A 63 12.41 -20.32 4.00
N TYR A 64 13.15 -21.40 3.75
CA TYR A 64 12.65 -22.72 3.38
C TYR A 64 12.76 -23.69 4.56
N PHE A 65 11.66 -24.34 4.89
CA PHE A 65 11.55 -25.24 6.04
C PHE A 65 11.26 -26.67 5.57
N SER A 66 11.66 -27.64 6.39
CA SER A 66 11.46 -29.06 6.12
C SER A 66 11.12 -29.80 7.39
N GLN A 67 10.16 -30.73 7.32
CA GLN A 67 9.75 -31.55 8.44
C GLN A 67 9.61 -33.01 8.03
N GLU A 68 10.40 -33.89 8.67
CA GLU A 68 10.20 -35.34 8.63
C GLU A 68 8.89 -35.71 9.33
N ILE A 69 8.06 -36.54 8.69
CA ILE A 69 6.77 -36.96 9.25
C ILE A 69 6.95 -37.79 10.52
N THR A 70 7.96 -38.66 10.57
CA THR A 70 8.25 -39.51 11.75
C THR A 70 8.58 -38.70 12.99
N GLN A 71 9.04 -37.45 12.84
CA GLN A 71 9.33 -36.54 13.95
C GLN A 71 8.08 -35.81 14.48
N ARG A 72 6.89 -36.12 13.96
CA ARG A 72 5.64 -35.42 14.32
C ARG A 72 4.53 -36.34 14.82
N PHE A 73 4.78 -37.64 14.83
CA PHE A 73 3.89 -38.67 15.36
C PHE A 73 4.73 -39.72 16.08
N THR A 74 4.26 -40.23 17.22
CA THR A 74 5.00 -41.23 18.02
C THR A 74 4.66 -42.68 17.65
N PHE A 75 3.62 -42.88 16.82
CA PHE A 75 3.11 -44.22 16.47
C PHE A 75 3.69 -44.78 15.16
N LEU A 76 4.55 -44.03 14.46
CA LEU A 76 5.16 -44.50 13.22
C LEU A 76 6.45 -45.28 13.53
N GLU A 77 6.79 -46.20 12.62
CA GLU A 77 8.07 -46.89 12.68
C GLU A 77 9.22 -45.88 12.52
N GLY A 78 10.20 -45.91 13.44
CA GLY A 78 11.33 -44.97 13.46
C GLY A 78 11.03 -43.60 14.10
N SER A 79 9.87 -43.44 14.74
CA SER A 79 9.52 -42.23 15.50
C SER A 79 10.25 -42.13 16.85
N PRO A 80 10.47 -40.91 17.35
CA PRO A 80 10.98 -40.69 18.70
C PRO A 80 9.91 -41.01 19.76
N ASP A 81 10.35 -41.30 20.99
CA ASP A 81 9.46 -41.55 22.14
C ASP A 81 8.59 -40.33 22.52
N SER A 82 9.03 -39.12 22.13
CA SER A 82 8.31 -37.87 22.32
C SER A 82 8.50 -36.93 21.13
N ILE A 83 7.48 -36.12 20.83
CA ILE A 83 7.54 -35.16 19.71
C ILE A 83 8.58 -34.06 20.03
N PRO A 84 9.65 -33.90 19.23
CA PRO A 84 10.64 -32.85 19.45
C PRO A 84 10.05 -31.45 19.21
N PRO A 85 10.70 -30.39 19.71
CA PRO A 85 10.31 -29.01 19.40
C PRO A 85 10.20 -28.74 17.90
N ILE A 86 9.41 -27.74 17.54
CA ILE A 86 9.29 -27.28 16.15
C ILE A 86 10.51 -26.44 15.79
N ASP A 87 11.12 -26.72 14.64
CA ASP A 87 12.23 -25.94 14.11
C ASP A 87 11.81 -24.49 13.89
N THR A 88 12.68 -23.57 14.31
CA THR A 88 12.38 -22.12 14.30
C THR A 88 13.23 -21.33 13.33
N VAL A 89 14.14 -22.00 12.63
CA VAL A 89 15.12 -21.43 11.71
C VAL A 89 15.01 -22.22 10.41
N GLY A 90 14.75 -21.52 9.31
CA GLY A 90 14.72 -22.11 7.98
C GLY A 90 16.08 -22.05 7.29
N VAL A 91 16.16 -22.64 6.11
CA VAL A 91 17.28 -22.44 5.20
C VAL A 91 16.97 -21.21 4.35
N SER A 92 17.84 -20.20 4.38
CA SER A 92 17.68 -19.03 3.52
C SER A 92 17.75 -19.44 2.04
N ILE A 93 16.78 -18.96 1.24
CA ILE A 93 16.70 -19.25 -0.20
C ILE A 93 17.76 -18.44 -0.97
N GLY A 94 18.11 -17.23 -0.49
CA GLY A 94 19.19 -16.41 -1.06
C GLY A 94 18.91 -15.86 -2.47
N LEU A 95 17.65 -15.50 -2.77
CA LEU A 95 17.32 -14.81 -4.01
C LEU A 95 17.65 -13.32 -3.89
N GLU A 96 18.50 -12.84 -4.79
CA GLU A 96 18.89 -11.44 -4.87
C GLU A 96 18.48 -10.86 -6.21
N LEU A 97 18.07 -9.59 -6.21
CA LEU A 97 17.71 -8.83 -7.38
C LEU A 97 18.30 -7.42 -7.26
N GLU A 98 18.97 -6.97 -8.31
CA GLU A 98 19.51 -5.60 -8.35
C GLU A 98 18.36 -4.58 -8.35
N THR A 99 18.48 -3.57 -7.50
CA THR A 99 17.55 -2.44 -7.47
C THR A 99 17.86 -1.47 -8.61
N ASP A 100 16.83 -0.92 -9.23
CA ASP A 100 16.97 0.03 -10.34
C ASP A 100 17.53 1.38 -9.86
N VAL A 101 18.61 1.80 -10.49
CA VAL A 101 19.20 3.14 -10.37
C VAL A 101 19.37 3.66 -11.80
N PRO A 102 18.52 4.59 -12.27
CA PRO A 102 18.64 5.11 -13.62
C PRO A 102 19.94 5.90 -13.81
N GLU A 103 20.31 6.08 -15.06
CA GLU A 103 21.52 6.80 -15.46
C GLU A 103 21.23 8.24 -15.86
N GLY A 104 22.28 9.08 -15.83
CA GLY A 104 22.27 10.44 -16.35
C GLY A 104 21.95 11.52 -15.31
N ILE A 105 21.88 12.76 -15.79
CA ILE A 105 21.60 13.95 -14.98
C ILE A 105 20.48 14.75 -15.65
N ILE A 106 19.47 15.14 -14.90
CA ILE A 106 18.39 16.04 -15.32
C ILE A 106 18.46 17.32 -14.49
N ALA A 107 18.31 18.48 -15.14
CA ALA A 107 18.17 19.76 -14.47
C ALA A 107 16.85 20.41 -14.86
N PHE A 108 15.96 20.63 -13.89
CA PHE A 108 14.76 21.45 -14.08
C PHE A 108 15.10 22.90 -13.80
N THR A 109 14.77 23.81 -14.71
CA THR A 109 15.19 25.22 -14.62
C THR A 109 14.01 26.18 -14.70
N GLY A 110 13.97 27.17 -13.81
CA GLY A 110 13.05 28.32 -13.86
C GLY A 110 11.68 28.10 -13.24
N ALA A 111 11.50 27.04 -12.43
CA ALA A 111 10.23 26.77 -11.77
C ALA A 111 10.10 27.49 -10.43
N LYS A 112 8.87 27.69 -9.96
CA LYS A 112 8.61 27.87 -8.53
C LYS A 112 8.71 26.52 -7.83
N ILE A 113 9.56 26.39 -6.82
CA ILE A 113 9.77 25.12 -6.10
C ILE A 113 9.13 25.22 -4.71
N ILE A 114 8.12 24.40 -4.46
CA ILE A 114 7.57 24.19 -3.13
C ILE A 114 8.35 23.03 -2.51
N THR A 115 9.29 23.31 -1.62
CA THR A 115 10.28 22.30 -1.20
C THR A 115 9.72 21.29 -0.21
N MET A 116 8.67 21.67 0.55
CA MET A 116 8.18 20.97 1.75
C MET A 116 9.24 20.84 2.86
N LYS A 117 10.30 21.66 2.81
CA LYS A 117 11.20 21.90 3.95
C LYS A 117 10.61 23.02 4.79
N GLY A 118 9.64 22.66 5.63
CA GLY A 118 8.75 23.66 6.25
C GLY A 118 7.94 24.38 5.17
N GLU A 119 7.85 25.70 5.25
CA GLU A 119 7.09 26.53 4.29
C GLU A 119 7.96 27.13 3.17
N GLU A 120 9.19 26.65 2.98
CA GLU A 120 10.11 27.21 1.99
C GLU A 120 9.58 27.06 0.56
N VAL A 121 9.58 28.20 -0.15
CA VAL A 121 9.24 28.30 -1.56
C VAL A 121 10.36 29.07 -2.28
N ILE A 122 10.92 28.47 -3.32
CA ILE A 122 12.00 29.05 -4.12
C ILE A 122 11.40 29.53 -5.45
N GLU A 123 11.39 30.84 -5.68
CA GLU A 123 11.03 31.43 -6.97
C GLU A 123 12.22 31.36 -7.94
N ASP A 124 11.95 31.17 -9.23
CA ASP A 124 12.96 30.98 -10.30
C ASP A 124 14.04 29.96 -9.92
N GLY A 125 13.59 28.80 -9.44
CA GLY A 125 14.43 27.75 -8.88
C GLY A 125 14.97 26.76 -9.92
N VAL A 126 16.03 26.06 -9.50
CA VAL A 126 16.68 24.97 -10.20
C VAL A 126 16.71 23.73 -9.30
N VAL A 127 16.37 22.57 -9.87
CA VAL A 127 16.56 21.25 -9.22
C VAL A 127 17.43 20.39 -10.13
N VAL A 128 18.53 19.88 -9.60
CA VAL A 128 19.43 18.94 -10.30
C VAL A 128 19.28 17.56 -9.70
N VAL A 129 18.98 16.60 -10.56
CA VAL A 129 18.87 15.17 -10.25
C VAL A 129 19.98 14.42 -10.96
N GLU A 130 20.77 13.67 -10.22
CA GLU A 130 21.73 12.70 -10.77
C GLU A 130 21.28 11.30 -10.36
N GLN A 131 21.14 10.43 -11.36
CA GLN A 131 20.56 9.09 -11.19
C GLN A 131 19.17 9.19 -10.53
N ASN A 132 19.01 8.67 -9.32
CA ASN A 132 17.78 8.73 -8.53
C ASN A 132 17.83 9.70 -7.35
N LYS A 133 18.82 10.59 -7.26
CA LYS A 133 18.95 11.53 -6.12
C LYS A 133 18.92 12.99 -6.55
N ILE A 134 18.34 13.82 -5.70
CA ILE A 134 18.46 15.28 -5.79
C ILE A 134 19.87 15.65 -5.31
N VAL A 135 20.69 16.23 -6.19
CA VAL A 135 22.07 16.61 -5.88
C VAL A 135 22.24 18.12 -5.68
N ALA A 136 21.32 18.94 -6.20
CA ALA A 136 21.27 20.37 -5.92
C ALA A 136 19.84 20.92 -6.03
N VAL A 137 19.52 21.90 -5.18
CA VAL A 137 18.29 22.70 -5.25
C VAL A 137 18.59 24.11 -4.76
N GLY A 138 18.06 25.13 -5.43
CA GLY A 138 18.32 26.53 -5.10
C GLY A 138 17.79 27.48 -6.16
N LYS A 139 18.08 28.78 -6.04
CA LYS A 139 17.70 29.77 -7.06
C LYS A 139 18.56 29.66 -8.31
N SER A 140 18.00 30.07 -9.44
CA SER A 140 18.74 30.27 -10.68
C SER A 140 19.94 31.20 -10.43
N GLY A 141 21.12 30.81 -10.92
CA GLY A 141 22.39 31.52 -10.68
C GLY A 141 23.12 31.12 -9.39
N GLU A 142 22.46 30.47 -8.43
CA GLU A 142 23.11 29.92 -7.22
C GLU A 142 23.44 28.43 -7.36
N VAL A 143 22.74 27.71 -8.25
CA VAL A 143 22.94 26.29 -8.53
C VAL A 143 23.80 26.11 -9.78
N GLU A 144 24.91 25.38 -9.65
CA GLU A 144 25.73 24.96 -10.79
C GLU A 144 25.04 23.79 -11.51
N ILE A 145 24.75 23.96 -12.80
CA ILE A 145 24.15 22.91 -13.63
C ILE A 145 25.28 22.18 -14.35
N PRO A 146 25.45 20.86 -14.14
CA PRO A 146 26.46 20.09 -14.85
C PRO A 146 26.29 20.18 -16.37
N SER A 147 27.38 20.35 -17.11
CA SER A 147 27.35 20.53 -18.58
C SER A 147 26.73 19.34 -19.34
N LYS A 148 26.77 18.14 -18.75
CA LYS A 148 26.16 16.91 -19.28
C LYS A 148 24.67 16.76 -18.93
N ALA A 149 24.09 17.67 -18.15
CA ALA A 149 22.70 17.56 -17.71
C ALA A 149 21.71 17.77 -18.85
N LYS A 150 20.68 16.94 -18.90
CA LYS A 150 19.49 17.16 -19.71
C LYS A 150 18.67 18.28 -19.07
N ILE A 151 18.63 19.44 -19.72
CA ILE A 151 17.86 20.59 -19.25
C ILE A 151 16.38 20.40 -19.60
N ILE A 152 15.51 20.56 -18.61
CA ILE A 152 14.06 20.60 -18.75
C ILE A 152 13.60 22.00 -18.34
N ASP A 153 13.15 22.78 -19.32
CA ASP A 153 12.59 24.11 -19.06
C ASP A 153 11.24 24.00 -18.35
N THR A 154 11.18 24.54 -17.15
CA THR A 154 10.02 24.57 -16.28
C THR A 154 9.59 25.98 -15.93
N LYS A 155 9.95 26.97 -16.76
CA LYS A 155 9.50 28.35 -16.59
C LYS A 155 7.99 28.46 -16.55
N GLY A 156 7.48 29.19 -15.55
CA GLY A 156 6.04 29.36 -15.33
C GLY A 156 5.34 28.10 -14.82
N LYS A 157 6.08 27.10 -14.35
CA LYS A 157 5.57 25.88 -13.72
C LYS A 157 5.94 25.84 -12.24
N VAL A 158 5.30 24.93 -11.53
CA VAL A 158 5.60 24.67 -10.11
C VAL A 158 6.15 23.27 -9.94
N ILE A 159 7.18 23.09 -9.11
CA ILE A 159 7.69 21.78 -8.71
C ILE A 159 7.35 21.57 -7.23
N MET A 160 6.86 20.39 -6.89
CA MET A 160 6.70 19.93 -5.51
C MET A 160 7.10 18.45 -5.39
N PRO A 161 7.33 17.92 -4.16
CA PRO A 161 7.56 16.49 -3.98
C PRO A 161 6.39 15.68 -4.54
N GLY A 162 6.67 14.45 -4.96
CA GLY A 162 5.62 13.55 -5.39
C GLY A 162 4.64 13.23 -4.25
N ILE A 163 3.38 12.99 -4.59
CA ILE A 163 2.32 12.71 -3.61
C ILE A 163 2.59 11.34 -2.96
N VAL A 164 2.42 11.30 -1.63
CA VAL A 164 2.52 10.12 -0.77
C VAL A 164 1.12 9.76 -0.27
N ASP A 165 0.52 8.73 -0.85
CA ASP A 165 -0.78 8.19 -0.41
C ASP A 165 -0.56 7.08 0.62
N VAL A 166 -0.79 7.37 1.90
CA VAL A 166 -0.46 6.42 2.98
C VAL A 166 -1.55 5.37 3.28
N HIS A 167 -2.69 5.49 2.60
CA HIS A 167 -3.77 4.51 2.67
C HIS A 167 -4.32 4.30 1.27
N ALA A 168 -3.60 3.51 0.47
CA ALA A 168 -3.98 3.16 -0.88
C ALA A 168 -4.56 1.73 -0.95
N HIS A 169 -5.20 1.40 -2.07
CA HIS A 169 -5.52 0.02 -2.43
C HIS A 169 -5.35 -0.15 -3.94
N MET A 170 -4.31 -0.86 -4.38
CA MET A 170 -3.77 -0.68 -5.75
C MET A 170 -4.09 -1.85 -6.71
N GLY A 171 -5.04 -2.71 -6.34
CA GLY A 171 -5.51 -3.82 -7.17
C GLY A 171 -4.80 -5.16 -6.93
N THR A 172 -4.10 -5.30 -5.81
CA THR A 172 -3.31 -6.49 -5.41
C THR A 172 -4.07 -7.47 -4.50
N PHE A 173 -5.39 -7.37 -4.36
CA PHE A 173 -6.17 -8.25 -3.46
C PHE A 173 -6.43 -9.67 -3.99
N ARG A 174 -6.36 -9.89 -5.31
CA ARG A 174 -6.78 -11.15 -5.93
C ARG A 174 -5.59 -12.07 -6.15
N TYR A 175 -5.73 -13.33 -5.76
CA TYR A 175 -4.80 -14.39 -6.15
C TYR A 175 -4.76 -14.58 -7.66
N GLY A 176 -3.62 -15.04 -8.17
CA GLY A 176 -3.45 -15.47 -9.56
C GLY A 176 -2.46 -14.60 -10.33
N LEU A 177 -2.67 -14.52 -11.65
CA LEU A 177 -1.74 -13.83 -12.53
C LEU A 177 -1.91 -12.31 -12.43
N SER A 178 -0.85 -11.61 -12.03
CA SER A 178 -0.79 -10.17 -12.19
C SER A 178 -0.39 -9.78 -13.62
N PRO A 179 -1.02 -8.75 -14.21
CA PRO A 179 -0.55 -8.21 -15.47
C PRO A 179 0.85 -7.61 -15.28
N GLN A 180 1.71 -7.75 -16.30
CA GLN A 180 3.03 -7.08 -16.32
C GLN A 180 2.93 -5.55 -16.28
N LYS A 181 1.74 -5.00 -16.55
CA LYS A 181 1.43 -3.56 -16.43
C LYS A 181 0.12 -3.39 -15.68
N GLN A 182 0.21 -2.85 -14.47
CA GLN A 182 -0.95 -2.46 -13.69
C GLN A 182 -1.40 -1.08 -14.11
N TRP A 183 -2.62 -1.01 -14.63
CA TRP A 183 -3.19 0.27 -15.07
C TRP A 183 -3.37 1.25 -13.89
N SER A 184 -3.61 0.74 -12.68
CA SER A 184 -3.70 1.52 -11.44
C SER A 184 -2.41 2.29 -11.14
N TYR A 185 -1.25 1.64 -11.34
CA TYR A 185 0.06 2.26 -11.09
C TYR A 185 0.33 3.39 -12.07
N PHE A 186 -0.04 3.20 -13.35
CA PHE A 186 0.08 4.23 -14.37
C PHE A 186 -0.87 5.40 -14.12
N ALA A 187 -2.11 5.14 -13.70
CA ALA A 187 -3.05 6.19 -13.33
C ALA A 187 -2.54 7.01 -12.14
N ASN A 188 -1.98 6.36 -11.11
CA ASN A 188 -1.37 7.03 -9.96
C ASN A 188 -0.20 7.93 -10.38
N LEU A 189 0.75 7.42 -11.16
CA LEU A 189 1.88 8.22 -11.65
C LEU A 189 1.43 9.37 -12.58
N ALA A 190 0.43 9.16 -13.45
CA ALA A 190 -0.12 10.21 -14.31
C ALA A 190 -0.82 11.35 -13.54
N TYR A 191 -1.12 11.12 -12.26
CA TYR A 191 -1.65 12.10 -11.32
C TYR A 191 -0.63 12.43 -10.22
N GLY A 192 0.64 12.08 -10.39
CA GLY A 192 1.72 12.54 -9.51
C GLY A 192 1.83 11.80 -8.17
N VAL A 193 1.08 10.71 -7.97
CA VAL A 193 1.26 9.82 -6.82
C VAL A 193 2.48 8.95 -7.06
N THR A 194 3.56 9.24 -6.34
CA THR A 194 4.88 8.59 -6.51
C THR A 194 5.17 7.56 -5.43
N THR A 195 4.47 7.62 -4.30
CA THR A 195 4.59 6.67 -3.21
C THR A 195 3.21 6.29 -2.68
N THR A 196 3.06 5.02 -2.37
CA THR A 196 1.82 4.43 -1.84
C THR A 196 2.14 3.49 -0.70
N HIS A 197 1.32 3.53 0.36
CA HIS A 197 1.29 2.49 1.39
C HIS A 197 -0.10 1.83 1.37
N ASP A 198 -0.14 0.54 1.06
CA ASP A 198 -1.37 -0.26 1.00
C ASP A 198 -1.52 -1.04 2.32
N PRO A 199 -2.40 -0.61 3.24
CA PRO A 199 -2.50 -1.19 4.58
C PRO A 199 -3.34 -2.47 4.62
N SER A 200 -3.81 -2.99 3.49
CA SER A 200 -4.50 -4.28 3.43
C SER A 200 -4.40 -4.83 2.02
N SER A 201 -3.65 -5.92 1.84
CA SER A 201 -3.49 -6.51 0.51
C SER A 201 -3.25 -8.01 0.58
N ASN A 202 -3.23 -8.69 -0.57
CA ASN A 202 -2.65 -10.03 -0.59
C ASN A 202 -1.13 -9.92 -0.51
N THR A 203 -0.55 -10.59 0.47
CA THR A 203 0.89 -10.56 0.78
C THR A 203 1.75 -10.94 -0.43
N GLU A 204 1.49 -12.10 -1.05
CA GLU A 204 2.30 -12.59 -2.17
C GLU A 204 2.24 -11.66 -3.38
N MET A 205 1.06 -11.10 -3.66
CA MET A 205 0.87 -10.22 -4.82
C MET A 205 1.47 -8.82 -4.62
N VAL A 206 1.38 -8.24 -3.42
CA VAL A 206 1.85 -6.86 -3.17
C VAL A 206 3.36 -6.78 -3.01
N PHE A 207 3.98 -7.73 -2.30
CA PHE A 207 5.43 -7.71 -2.08
C PHE A 207 6.20 -8.08 -3.35
N SER A 208 5.73 -9.09 -4.11
CA SER A 208 6.34 -9.41 -5.40
C SER A 208 6.26 -8.24 -6.39
N GLN A 209 5.15 -7.49 -6.42
CA GLN A 209 5.05 -6.29 -7.27
C GLN A 209 5.90 -5.13 -6.76
N SER A 210 6.00 -4.95 -5.43
CA SER A 210 6.91 -3.98 -4.83
C SER A 210 8.36 -4.24 -5.25
N GLU A 211 8.82 -5.49 -5.20
CA GLU A 211 10.16 -5.90 -5.66
C GLU A 211 10.34 -5.68 -7.16
N MET A 212 9.35 -6.03 -7.98
CA MET A 212 9.41 -5.80 -9.44
C MET A 212 9.48 -4.32 -9.80
N VAL A 213 8.80 -3.44 -9.05
CA VAL A 213 8.92 -1.99 -9.23
C VAL A 213 10.28 -1.48 -8.76
N LYS A 214 10.76 -1.92 -7.58
CA LYS A 214 12.09 -1.55 -7.06
C LYS A 214 13.23 -1.95 -8.00
N ALA A 215 13.08 -3.07 -8.70
CA ALA A 215 14.06 -3.57 -9.67
C ALA A 215 13.87 -2.99 -11.09
N GLY A 216 12.95 -2.05 -11.30
CA GLY A 216 12.71 -1.44 -12.62
C GLY A 216 12.04 -2.36 -13.64
N ASN A 217 11.66 -3.58 -13.25
CA ASN A 217 10.97 -4.54 -14.12
C ASN A 217 9.47 -4.23 -14.29
N MET A 218 8.93 -3.31 -13.47
CA MET A 218 7.56 -2.83 -13.54
C MET A 218 7.51 -1.32 -13.30
N VAL A 219 6.71 -0.61 -14.09
CA VAL A 219 6.47 0.83 -13.89
C VAL A 219 5.38 1.03 -12.84
N GLY A 220 5.68 1.79 -11.79
CA GLY A 220 4.71 2.20 -10.79
C GLY A 220 5.30 3.13 -9.72
N PRO A 221 4.45 3.61 -8.80
CA PRO A 221 4.93 4.33 -7.61
C PRO A 221 5.71 3.38 -6.70
N ARG A 222 6.43 3.93 -5.71
CA ARG A 222 7.00 3.13 -4.61
C ARG A 222 5.87 2.46 -3.83
N ILE A 223 5.95 1.15 -3.70
CA ILE A 223 4.91 0.33 -3.07
C ILE A 223 5.39 -0.13 -1.70
N TYR A 224 4.73 0.37 -0.67
CA TYR A 224 4.82 -0.11 0.70
C TYR A 224 3.51 -0.81 1.06
N SER A 225 3.56 -1.83 1.93
CA SER A 225 2.35 -2.52 2.35
C SER A 225 2.54 -3.25 3.68
N THR A 226 1.43 -3.50 4.36
CA THR A 226 1.32 -4.40 5.50
C THR A 226 1.12 -5.86 5.08
N GLY A 227 0.82 -6.11 3.79
CA GLY A 227 0.30 -7.38 3.31
C GLY A 227 -1.08 -7.68 3.89
N ILE A 228 -1.33 -8.95 4.21
CA ILE A 228 -2.59 -9.33 4.84
C ILE A 228 -2.68 -8.80 6.27
N ILE A 229 -3.84 -8.25 6.61
CA ILE A 229 -4.14 -7.64 7.91
C ILE A 229 -4.06 -8.65 9.07
N LEU A 230 -3.84 -8.15 10.28
CA LEU A 230 -4.04 -8.88 11.53
C LEU A 230 -5.51 -8.78 11.95
N TYR A 231 -6.36 -9.58 11.31
CA TYR A 231 -7.81 -9.57 11.56
C TYR A 231 -8.14 -10.22 12.92
N GLY A 232 -8.83 -9.51 13.80
CA GLY A 232 -9.13 -9.97 15.16
C GLY A 232 -10.51 -10.59 15.34
N ALA A 233 -11.44 -10.34 14.42
CA ALA A 233 -12.78 -10.94 14.47
C ALA A 233 -12.74 -12.40 13.98
N ASP A 234 -13.79 -13.16 14.33
CA ASP A 234 -13.85 -14.57 13.98
C ASP A 234 -13.95 -14.78 12.46
N GLY A 235 -13.27 -15.80 11.95
CA GLY A 235 -13.10 -16.04 10.51
C GLY A 235 -11.95 -16.98 10.21
N ASP A 236 -11.85 -17.38 8.94
CA ASP A 236 -10.91 -18.36 8.40
C ASP A 236 -9.50 -17.79 8.10
N PHE A 237 -9.32 -16.47 8.24
CA PHE A 237 -8.04 -15.78 8.10
C PHE A 237 -7.67 -14.90 9.31
N LYS A 238 -8.31 -15.12 10.46
CA LYS A 238 -8.04 -14.33 11.68
C LYS A 238 -6.61 -14.55 12.22
N ALA A 239 -6.03 -13.50 12.77
CA ALA A 239 -4.83 -13.58 13.58
C ALA A 239 -5.23 -13.93 15.02
N VAL A 240 -4.96 -15.17 15.43
CA VAL A 240 -5.21 -15.61 16.81
C VAL A 240 -4.18 -14.96 17.71
N VAL A 241 -4.62 -14.12 18.65
CA VAL A 241 -3.77 -13.47 19.66
C VAL A 241 -4.39 -13.69 21.03
N ASN A 242 -3.97 -14.71 21.76
CA ASN A 242 -4.42 -14.97 23.14
C ASN A 242 -3.42 -14.49 24.18
N ASN A 243 -2.14 -14.47 23.81
CA ASN A 243 -1.01 -14.11 24.66
C ASN A 243 0.06 -13.37 23.83
N TYR A 244 1.14 -12.99 24.50
CA TYR A 244 2.25 -12.27 23.88
C TYR A 244 2.95 -13.05 22.76
N GLU A 245 3.18 -14.35 22.93
CA GLU A 245 3.86 -15.19 21.93
C GLU A 245 3.05 -15.30 20.64
N ASP A 246 1.72 -15.37 20.75
CA ASP A 246 0.84 -15.33 19.58
C ASP A 246 0.99 -14.03 18.80
N ALA A 247 1.03 -12.88 19.49
CA ALA A 247 1.26 -11.59 18.87
C ALA A 247 2.66 -11.51 18.24
N TYR A 248 3.69 -11.98 18.95
CA TYR A 248 5.07 -12.01 18.45
C TYR A 248 5.18 -12.84 17.17
N SER A 249 4.56 -14.01 17.14
CA SER A 249 4.50 -14.90 15.98
C SER A 249 3.76 -14.27 14.80
N ALA A 250 2.64 -13.57 15.05
CA ALA A 250 1.88 -12.88 14.01
C ALA A 250 2.67 -11.75 13.35
N ILE A 251 3.44 -10.97 14.13
CA ILE A 251 4.35 -9.93 13.61
C ILE A 251 5.53 -10.54 12.85
N LYS A 252 6.11 -11.62 13.39
CA LYS A 252 7.23 -12.30 12.72
C LYS A 252 6.81 -12.83 11.35
N ARG A 253 5.61 -13.39 11.25
CA ARG A 253 5.03 -13.84 9.97
C ARG A 253 4.98 -12.72 8.94
N THR A 254 4.46 -11.54 9.28
CA THR A 254 4.34 -10.43 8.32
C THR A 254 5.72 -9.87 7.97
N LYS A 255 6.61 -9.74 8.95
CA LYS A 255 7.98 -9.26 8.76
C LYS A 255 8.79 -10.17 7.83
N ALA A 256 8.57 -11.48 7.85
CA ALA A 256 9.22 -12.42 6.93
C ALA A 256 8.94 -12.13 5.45
N TYR A 257 7.83 -11.48 5.10
CA TYR A 257 7.55 -11.06 3.72
C TYR A 257 8.12 -9.67 3.37
N GLY A 258 8.89 -9.05 4.27
CA GLY A 258 9.43 -7.71 4.09
C GLY A 258 8.53 -6.57 4.58
N ALA A 259 7.46 -6.87 5.32
CA ALA A 259 6.62 -5.85 5.92
C ALA A 259 7.35 -5.12 7.07
N PHE A 260 7.37 -3.79 7.01
CA PHE A 260 7.87 -2.91 8.08
C PHE A 260 6.72 -2.28 8.90
N SER A 261 5.47 -2.55 8.49
CA SER A 261 4.25 -2.16 9.16
C SER A 261 3.23 -3.30 9.15
N VAL A 262 2.27 -3.29 10.08
CA VAL A 262 1.13 -4.20 10.11
C VAL A 262 -0.17 -3.44 10.30
N LYS A 263 -1.27 -4.00 9.77
CA LYS A 263 -2.62 -3.49 10.00
C LYS A 263 -3.31 -4.26 11.13
N SER A 264 -3.49 -3.62 12.28
CA SER A 264 -4.25 -4.15 13.41
C SER A 264 -5.75 -3.93 13.18
N TYR A 265 -6.48 -4.97 12.77
CA TYR A 265 -7.84 -4.83 12.24
C TYR A 265 -8.87 -5.50 13.15
N ASN A 266 -9.83 -4.72 13.67
CA ASN A 266 -10.95 -5.20 14.50
C ASN A 266 -10.53 -6.16 15.64
N GLN A 267 -9.47 -5.81 16.38
CA GLN A 267 -9.05 -6.58 17.56
C GLN A 267 -10.06 -6.39 18.71
N PRO A 268 -10.80 -7.46 19.10
CA PRO A 268 -11.95 -7.32 19.98
C PRO A 268 -11.57 -6.95 21.41
N ARG A 269 -10.39 -7.36 21.88
CA ARG A 269 -9.91 -7.06 23.24
C ARG A 269 -8.75 -6.09 23.20
N ARG A 270 -8.79 -5.08 24.08
CA ARG A 270 -7.70 -4.10 24.22
C ARG A 270 -6.34 -4.74 24.55
N ASN A 271 -6.33 -5.78 25.39
CA ASN A 271 -5.08 -6.47 25.73
C ASN A 271 -4.41 -7.16 24.51
N GLN A 272 -5.18 -7.58 23.49
CA GLN A 272 -4.61 -8.11 22.24
C GLN A 272 -3.86 -7.03 21.47
N ARG A 273 -4.44 -5.83 21.37
CA ARG A 273 -3.76 -4.69 20.76
C ARG A 273 -2.48 -4.34 21.51
N GLN A 274 -2.51 -4.31 22.84
CA GLN A 274 -1.31 -4.05 23.64
C GLN A 274 -0.23 -5.13 23.47
N GLN A 275 -0.60 -6.40 23.31
CA GLN A 275 0.31 -7.49 22.97
C GLN A 275 0.93 -7.27 21.58
N ILE A 276 0.12 -6.89 20.59
CA ILE A 276 0.57 -6.55 19.23
C ILE A 276 1.53 -5.35 19.27
N ILE A 277 1.20 -4.27 19.98
CA ILE A 277 2.08 -3.09 20.10
C ILE A 277 3.41 -3.47 20.75
N LYS A 278 3.39 -4.24 21.85
CA LYS A 278 4.63 -4.71 22.49
C LYS A 278 5.48 -5.55 21.54
N ALA A 279 4.87 -6.51 20.85
CA ALA A 279 5.56 -7.40 19.91
C ALA A 279 6.13 -6.64 18.71
N SER A 280 5.37 -5.67 18.20
CA SER A 280 5.77 -4.84 17.05
C SER A 280 6.93 -3.93 17.42
N ARG A 281 6.93 -3.34 18.62
CA ARG A 281 8.06 -2.54 19.13
C ARG A 281 9.34 -3.37 19.28
N GLU A 282 9.24 -4.60 19.80
CA GLU A 282 10.41 -5.50 19.91
C GLU A 282 10.92 -5.99 18.55
N GLN A 283 10.11 -5.90 17.51
CA GLN A 283 10.46 -6.31 16.14
C GLN A 283 10.64 -5.12 15.18
N GLU A 284 10.59 -3.88 15.67
CA GLU A 284 10.71 -2.65 14.88
C GLU A 284 9.70 -2.57 13.73
N VAL A 285 8.45 -2.95 14.00
CA VAL A 285 7.34 -2.92 13.04
C VAL A 285 6.32 -1.85 13.47
N MET A 286 5.90 -1.00 12.54
CA MET A 286 4.85 -0.01 12.79
C MET A 286 3.47 -0.66 12.84
N VAL A 287 2.51 -0.05 13.55
CA VAL A 287 1.15 -0.59 13.69
C VAL A 287 0.15 0.47 13.29
N VAL A 288 -0.45 0.29 12.12
CA VAL A 288 -1.56 1.09 11.64
C VAL A 288 -2.87 0.35 11.97
N PRO A 289 -3.85 0.95 12.66
CA PRO A 289 -5.08 0.26 12.99
C PRO A 289 -6.17 0.46 11.93
N GLU A 290 -7.19 -0.40 11.96
CA GLU A 290 -8.50 -0.07 11.39
C GLU A 290 -9.30 0.78 12.36
N GLY A 291 -9.52 2.06 12.06
CA GLY A 291 -10.27 2.92 12.96
C GLY A 291 -11.79 2.75 12.87
N GLY A 292 -12.32 2.38 11.70
CA GLY A 292 -13.75 2.08 11.48
C GLY A 292 -14.73 3.19 11.92
N SER A 293 -14.26 4.42 12.13
CA SER A 293 -15.02 5.54 12.68
C SER A 293 -15.76 5.20 13.98
N THR A 294 -15.04 4.57 14.92
CA THR A 294 -15.54 4.24 16.26
C THR A 294 -14.80 5.05 17.31
N PHE A 295 -15.34 6.22 17.65
CA PHE A 295 -14.64 7.24 18.46
C PHE A 295 -13.91 6.69 19.70
N TYR A 296 -14.62 5.96 20.58
CA TYR A 296 -14.01 5.39 21.79
C TYR A 296 -12.93 4.35 21.48
N HIS A 297 -13.10 3.58 20.40
CA HIS A 297 -12.09 2.62 19.95
C HIS A 297 -10.83 3.36 19.48
N ASN A 298 -10.99 4.42 18.68
CA ASN A 298 -9.89 5.23 18.16
C ASN A 298 -9.11 5.93 19.27
N MET A 299 -9.79 6.49 20.27
CA MET A 299 -9.11 7.09 21.43
C MET A 299 -8.25 6.06 22.17
N THR A 300 -8.74 4.83 22.33
CA THR A 300 -7.94 3.76 22.94
C THR A 300 -6.77 3.30 22.07
N MET A 301 -6.84 3.41 20.74
CA MET A 301 -5.71 3.09 19.85
C MET A 301 -4.55 4.06 20.03
N ILE A 302 -4.86 5.36 20.21
CA ILE A 302 -3.88 6.39 20.55
C ILE A 302 -3.22 6.06 21.89
N LEU A 303 -4.04 5.77 22.92
CA LEU A 303 -3.53 5.37 24.25
C LEU A 303 -2.71 4.08 24.23
N ASP A 304 -3.00 3.16 23.31
CA ASP A 304 -2.26 1.91 23.13
C ASP A 304 -0.91 2.13 22.43
N GLY A 305 -0.69 3.28 21.78
CA GLY A 305 0.55 3.63 21.09
C GLY A 305 0.63 3.15 19.64
N HIS A 306 -0.49 3.15 18.92
CA HIS A 306 -0.48 2.89 17.47
C HIS A 306 0.27 4.00 16.71
N THR A 307 0.82 3.67 15.54
CA THR A 307 1.52 4.64 14.68
C THR A 307 0.56 5.72 14.17
N GLY A 308 -0.69 5.36 13.89
CA GLY A 308 -1.74 6.30 13.51
C GLY A 308 -3.15 5.82 13.85
N VAL A 309 -4.12 6.56 13.36
CA VAL A 309 -5.52 6.13 13.25
C VAL A 309 -5.93 6.29 11.79
N GLU A 310 -6.39 5.20 11.19
CA GLU A 310 -6.93 5.20 9.83
C GLU A 310 -8.45 5.36 9.86
N HIS A 311 -8.98 6.07 8.86
CA HIS A 311 -10.37 6.51 8.74
C HIS A 311 -10.78 7.61 9.70
N ASN A 312 -11.84 8.32 9.35
CA ASN A 312 -12.33 9.47 10.09
C ASN A 312 -12.78 9.08 11.50
N ILE A 313 -12.65 10.02 12.44
CA ILE A 313 -13.42 9.93 13.70
C ILE A 313 -14.81 10.55 13.50
N PRO A 314 -15.89 9.97 14.05
CA PRO A 314 -17.28 10.35 13.76
C PRO A 314 -17.76 11.57 14.57
N VAL A 315 -16.84 12.37 15.12
CA VAL A 315 -17.19 13.46 16.04
C VAL A 315 -16.64 14.79 15.54
N TYR A 316 -17.50 15.80 15.59
CA TYR A 316 -17.15 17.20 15.43
C TYR A 316 -18.08 18.05 16.32
N PRO A 317 -17.57 19.10 17.00
CA PRO A 317 -16.17 19.47 17.11
C PRO A 317 -15.39 18.52 18.03
N VAL A 318 -14.07 18.45 17.83
CA VAL A 318 -13.15 17.85 18.82
C VAL A 318 -12.78 18.87 19.89
N TYR A 319 -13.02 18.51 21.15
CA TYR A 319 -12.74 19.38 22.30
C TYR A 319 -11.28 19.27 22.78
N LYS A 320 -10.95 20.01 23.83
CA LYS A 320 -9.59 20.15 24.37
C LYS A 320 -8.97 18.80 24.77
N ASP A 321 -9.76 17.92 25.37
CA ASP A 321 -9.35 16.58 25.81
C ASP A 321 -8.84 15.71 24.66
N VAL A 322 -9.57 15.64 23.54
CA VAL A 322 -9.15 14.90 22.34
C VAL A 322 -7.90 15.53 21.73
N LYS A 323 -7.87 16.85 21.61
CA LYS A 323 -6.73 17.58 21.03
C LYS A 323 -5.45 17.39 21.84
N GLU A 324 -5.53 17.51 23.17
CA GLU A 324 -4.37 17.31 24.05
C GLU A 324 -3.93 15.85 24.11
N LEU A 325 -4.85 14.88 24.12
CA LEU A 325 -4.49 13.47 24.05
C LEU A 325 -3.71 13.18 22.77
N TRP A 326 -4.23 13.64 21.62
CA TRP A 326 -3.67 13.29 20.33
C TRP A 326 -2.34 14.01 20.06
N SER A 327 -2.24 15.30 20.34
CA SER A 327 -1.00 16.06 20.11
C SER A 327 0.17 15.56 20.96
N ASN A 328 -0.09 15.12 22.19
CA ASN A 328 0.94 14.56 23.07
C ASN A 328 1.35 13.12 22.70
N SER A 329 0.56 12.41 21.90
CA SER A 329 0.81 10.99 21.55
C SER A 329 1.75 10.80 20.35
N GLN A 330 1.91 11.83 19.51
CA GLN A 330 2.58 11.75 18.20
C GLN A 330 1.94 10.74 17.21
N THR A 331 0.77 10.18 17.52
CA THR A 331 0.01 9.29 16.63
C THR A 331 -0.50 10.07 15.41
N GLY A 332 -0.26 9.57 14.20
CA GLY A 332 -0.76 10.16 12.95
C GLY A 332 -2.27 10.01 12.76
N TYR A 333 -2.86 10.74 11.82
CA TYR A 333 -4.27 10.63 11.49
C TYR A 333 -4.47 10.61 9.97
N THR A 334 -5.08 9.55 9.45
CA THR A 334 -5.34 9.37 8.03
C THR A 334 -6.86 9.24 7.83
N PRO A 335 -7.59 10.34 7.59
CA PRO A 335 -9.06 10.38 7.69
C PRO A 335 -9.78 9.63 6.56
N THR A 336 -9.17 9.48 5.38
CA THR A 336 -9.80 8.87 4.20
C THR A 336 -11.20 9.46 3.94
N LEU A 337 -11.28 10.79 3.84
CA LEU A 337 -12.52 11.55 3.62
C LEU A 337 -13.28 11.09 2.36
N VAL A 338 -12.56 10.51 1.39
CA VAL A 338 -13.15 9.86 0.23
C VAL A 338 -14.10 8.72 0.60
N VAL A 339 -13.84 7.92 1.64
CA VAL A 339 -14.82 6.94 2.15
C VAL A 339 -15.71 7.52 3.22
N ASN A 340 -15.14 8.28 4.16
CA ASN A 340 -15.81 8.89 5.30
C ASN A 340 -16.95 8.04 5.92
N TYR A 341 -16.61 7.19 6.88
CA TYR A 341 -17.56 6.32 7.56
C TYR A 341 -18.49 7.10 8.51
N GLY A 342 -19.69 6.57 8.70
CA GLY A 342 -20.71 7.11 9.61
C GLY A 342 -21.62 8.18 9.00
N SER A 343 -21.32 8.66 7.79
CA SER A 343 -22.15 9.60 7.03
C SER A 343 -21.91 9.46 5.52
N ILE A 344 -22.34 10.43 4.70
CA ILE A 344 -22.07 10.38 3.26
C ILE A 344 -20.56 10.46 2.97
N SER A 345 -20.14 9.64 2.01
CA SER A 345 -18.78 9.58 1.49
C SER A 345 -18.45 10.80 0.62
N GLY A 346 -17.21 11.30 0.72
CA GLY A 346 -16.72 12.37 -0.15
C GLY A 346 -16.57 11.96 -1.62
N GLU A 347 -16.44 10.67 -1.93
CA GLU A 347 -16.43 10.15 -3.30
C GLU A 347 -17.68 10.59 -4.08
N TYR A 348 -18.86 10.49 -3.47
CA TYR A 348 -20.11 10.87 -4.12
C TYR A 348 -20.20 12.37 -4.42
N TYR A 349 -19.65 13.22 -3.54
CA TYR A 349 -19.55 14.65 -3.78
C TYR A 349 -18.82 14.93 -5.09
N TRP A 350 -17.68 14.28 -5.31
CA TRP A 350 -16.87 14.53 -6.50
C TRP A 350 -17.53 13.99 -7.77
N TYR A 351 -18.16 12.82 -7.73
CA TYR A 351 -18.93 12.37 -8.89
C TYR A 351 -20.10 13.29 -9.19
N GLN A 352 -20.87 13.73 -8.19
CA GLN A 352 -21.99 14.66 -8.35
C GLN A 352 -21.55 15.97 -9.03
N HIS A 353 -20.39 16.51 -8.63
CA HIS A 353 -19.93 17.85 -9.03
C HIS A 353 -18.92 17.89 -10.18
N THR A 354 -18.43 16.74 -10.65
CA THR A 354 -17.42 16.70 -11.71
C THR A 354 -17.72 15.64 -12.76
N ASN A 355 -17.57 16.01 -14.03
CA ASN A 355 -17.72 15.08 -15.17
C ASN A 355 -16.47 14.21 -15.29
N VAL A 356 -16.29 13.26 -14.36
CA VAL A 356 -15.13 12.36 -14.32
C VAL A 356 -15.00 11.54 -15.62
N TRP A 357 -16.13 11.18 -16.25
CA TRP A 357 -16.14 10.47 -17.54
C TRP A 357 -15.64 11.32 -18.73
N GLU A 358 -15.34 12.61 -18.54
CA GLU A 358 -14.81 13.52 -19.56
C GLU A 358 -13.32 13.80 -19.35
N LYS A 359 -12.72 13.30 -18.26
CA LYS A 359 -11.29 13.49 -17.98
C LYS A 359 -10.46 12.56 -18.87
N GLU A 360 -10.06 13.06 -20.03
CA GLU A 360 -9.32 12.30 -21.05
C GLU A 360 -8.07 11.61 -20.50
N ARG A 361 -7.27 12.29 -19.66
CA ARG A 361 -6.07 11.69 -19.03
C ARG A 361 -6.43 10.46 -18.20
N LEU A 362 -7.44 10.55 -17.34
CA LEU A 362 -7.90 9.43 -16.52
C LEU A 362 -8.35 8.24 -17.38
N LEU A 363 -9.09 8.52 -18.45
CA LEU A 363 -9.62 7.50 -19.38
C LEU A 363 -8.55 6.80 -20.21
N LYS A 364 -7.37 7.42 -20.42
CA LYS A 364 -6.23 6.76 -21.08
C LYS A 364 -5.64 5.62 -20.24
N PHE A 365 -5.72 5.72 -18.92
CA PHE A 365 -5.08 4.78 -18.00
C PHE A 365 -6.07 3.95 -17.18
N THR A 366 -7.37 4.25 -17.24
CA THR A 366 -8.40 3.52 -16.48
C THR A 366 -9.39 2.86 -17.42
N PRO A 367 -9.69 1.55 -17.25
CA PRO A 367 -10.73 0.89 -18.03
C PRO A 367 -12.09 1.61 -17.91
N ARG A 368 -12.77 1.81 -19.05
CA ARG A 368 -14.12 2.41 -19.10
C ARG A 368 -15.11 1.75 -18.13
N ALA A 369 -15.07 0.41 -18.01
CA ALA A 369 -15.92 -0.35 -17.09
C ALA A 369 -15.74 0.01 -15.60
N VAL A 370 -14.64 0.66 -15.22
CA VAL A 370 -14.42 1.17 -13.85
C VAL A 370 -15.04 2.55 -13.68
N ILE A 371 -14.87 3.43 -14.68
CA ILE A 371 -15.28 4.85 -14.61
C ILE A 371 -16.77 5.03 -14.90
N ASP A 372 -17.26 4.47 -16.00
CA ASP A 372 -18.59 4.79 -16.52
C ASP A 372 -19.72 4.46 -15.53
N PRO A 373 -19.75 3.29 -14.85
CA PRO A 373 -20.83 2.97 -13.91
C PRO A 373 -20.92 3.90 -12.71
N ARG A 374 -19.79 4.42 -12.24
CA ARG A 374 -19.72 5.26 -11.02
C ARG A 374 -19.88 6.74 -11.33
N SER A 375 -19.36 7.18 -12.47
CA SER A 375 -19.31 8.60 -12.81
C SER A 375 -20.52 9.07 -13.63
N ARG A 376 -21.09 8.23 -14.51
CA ARG A 376 -22.25 8.60 -15.34
C ARG A 376 -23.59 8.37 -14.64
N HIS A 377 -23.69 7.31 -13.85
CA HIS A 377 -24.86 7.02 -13.02
C HIS A 377 -24.58 7.45 -11.59
N ARG A 378 -24.79 8.74 -11.32
CA ARG A 378 -24.37 9.38 -10.07
C ARG A 378 -25.42 9.20 -8.99
N THR A 379 -24.95 8.92 -7.78
CA THR A 379 -25.72 9.20 -6.57
C THR A 379 -25.84 10.70 -6.40
N MET A 380 -27.08 11.21 -6.32
CA MET A 380 -27.35 12.62 -6.05
C MET A 380 -27.82 12.78 -4.61
N VAL A 381 -27.14 13.62 -3.84
CA VAL A 381 -27.40 13.84 -2.42
C VAL A 381 -27.57 15.35 -2.17
N PRO A 382 -28.50 15.78 -1.29
CA PRO A 382 -28.57 17.17 -0.86
C PRO A 382 -27.23 17.69 -0.31
N GLU A 383 -26.87 18.94 -0.62
CA GLU A 383 -25.56 19.50 -0.21
C GLU A 383 -25.34 19.50 1.31
N GLU A 384 -26.42 19.66 2.08
CA GLU A 384 -26.41 19.63 3.55
C GLU A 384 -25.85 18.32 4.11
N GLU A 385 -26.05 17.20 3.43
CA GLU A 385 -25.51 15.89 3.83
C GLU A 385 -23.99 15.84 3.68
N TYR A 386 -23.43 16.49 2.65
CA TYR A 386 -21.99 16.62 2.49
C TYR A 386 -21.38 17.56 3.53
N GLU A 387 -22.10 18.65 3.87
CA GLU A 387 -21.72 19.57 4.94
C GLU A 387 -21.61 18.84 6.28
N ILE A 388 -22.65 18.11 6.71
CA ILE A 388 -22.63 17.35 7.97
C ILE A 388 -21.79 16.05 7.88
N GLY A 389 -21.39 15.66 6.67
CA GLY A 389 -20.59 14.47 6.39
C GLY A 389 -19.10 14.76 6.31
N HIS A 390 -18.51 14.53 5.13
CA HIS A 390 -17.05 14.59 4.95
C HIS A 390 -16.48 15.99 5.20
N ILE A 391 -17.26 17.06 5.02
CA ILE A 391 -16.80 18.44 5.28
C ILE A 391 -16.63 18.67 6.78
N LEU A 392 -17.54 18.23 7.64
CA LEU A 392 -17.34 18.26 9.10
C LEU A 392 -16.15 17.39 9.54
N SER A 393 -16.04 16.17 9.00
CA SER A 393 -14.86 15.32 9.25
C SER A 393 -13.56 16.01 8.84
N SER A 394 -13.57 16.78 7.74
CA SER A 394 -12.42 17.56 7.30
C SER A 394 -12.12 18.74 8.24
N LYS A 395 -13.13 19.42 8.79
CA LYS A 395 -12.93 20.46 9.82
C LYS A 395 -12.28 19.89 11.08
N THR A 396 -12.57 18.63 11.45
CA THR A 396 -11.82 17.92 12.51
C THR A 396 -10.34 17.78 12.15
N CYS A 397 -10.02 17.44 10.90
CA CYS A 397 -8.65 17.33 10.42
C CYS A 397 -7.88 18.65 10.59
N LYS A 398 -8.50 19.78 10.24
CA LYS A 398 -7.94 21.11 10.46
C LYS A 398 -7.73 21.39 11.96
N ALA A 399 -8.74 21.17 12.79
CA ALA A 399 -8.65 21.40 14.23
C ALA A 399 -7.54 20.57 14.93
N LEU A 400 -7.25 19.38 14.42
CA LEU A 400 -6.13 18.54 14.89
C LEU A 400 -4.78 19.01 14.36
N THR A 401 -4.72 19.45 13.09
CA THR A 401 -3.52 20.04 12.49
C THR A 401 -3.09 21.30 13.24
N ASP A 402 -4.04 22.14 13.66
CA ASP A 402 -3.79 23.37 14.44
C ASP A 402 -3.08 23.14 15.79
N VAL A 403 -3.18 21.92 16.34
CA VAL A 403 -2.50 21.52 17.58
C VAL A 403 -1.31 20.60 17.34
N GLY A 404 -0.86 20.47 16.08
CA GLY A 404 0.35 19.74 15.70
C GLY A 404 0.17 18.25 15.42
N VAL A 405 -1.07 17.74 15.33
CA VAL A 405 -1.30 16.36 14.90
C VAL A 405 -1.02 16.26 13.40
N LYS A 406 -0.21 15.27 13.01
CA LYS A 406 0.11 14.99 11.61
C LYS A 406 -1.08 14.31 10.93
N VAL A 407 -1.85 15.08 10.18
CA VAL A 407 -2.86 14.57 9.27
C VAL A 407 -2.21 14.18 7.95
N ASN A 408 -2.53 13.01 7.44
CA ASN A 408 -1.96 12.43 6.23
C ASN A 408 -3.04 12.28 5.14
N LEU A 409 -2.61 12.35 3.88
CA LEU A 409 -3.45 11.97 2.75
C LEU A 409 -3.56 10.44 2.64
N GLY A 410 -4.79 9.93 2.61
CA GLY A 410 -5.10 8.53 2.32
C GLY A 410 -6.29 8.41 1.37
N ALA A 411 -6.07 7.98 0.13
CA ALA A 411 -7.11 8.00 -0.91
C ALA A 411 -7.98 6.73 -0.96
N HIS A 412 -7.68 5.73 -0.13
CA HIS A 412 -8.35 4.43 0.05
C HIS A 412 -8.48 3.57 -1.24
N GLY A 413 -8.26 4.08 -2.44
CA GLY A 413 -8.22 3.33 -3.70
C GLY A 413 -9.55 3.26 -4.48
N GLN A 414 -10.55 4.05 -4.09
CA GLN A 414 -11.84 4.19 -4.80
C GLN A 414 -11.62 4.52 -6.27
N LEU A 415 -10.75 5.50 -6.55
CA LEU A 415 -10.36 5.91 -7.89
C LEU A 415 -8.86 6.19 -7.95
N GLN A 416 -8.14 5.37 -8.72
CA GLN A 416 -6.70 5.50 -8.88
C GLN A 416 -6.35 6.82 -9.60
N GLY A 417 -5.29 7.48 -9.15
CA GLY A 417 -4.86 8.80 -9.58
C GLY A 417 -5.73 9.89 -8.96
N LEU A 418 -6.87 10.18 -9.58
CA LEU A 418 -7.70 11.32 -9.22
C LEU A 418 -8.23 11.28 -7.76
N GLY A 419 -8.43 10.09 -7.18
CA GLY A 419 -8.89 9.95 -5.79
C GLY A 419 -7.94 10.57 -4.76
N ALA A 420 -6.62 10.56 -5.01
CA ALA A 420 -5.66 11.22 -4.12
C ALA A 420 -5.85 12.75 -4.13
N HIS A 421 -6.13 13.32 -5.31
CA HIS A 421 -6.45 14.75 -5.40
C HIS A 421 -7.78 15.07 -4.72
N TRP A 422 -8.78 14.20 -4.82
CA TRP A 422 -10.03 14.39 -4.09
C TRP A 422 -9.81 14.46 -2.58
N GLU A 423 -9.05 13.53 -2.01
CA GLU A 423 -8.70 13.55 -0.60
C GLU A 423 -8.00 14.87 -0.23
N LEU A 424 -7.00 15.27 -1.02
CA LEU A 424 -6.27 16.52 -0.85
C LEU A 424 -7.19 17.76 -0.88
N TRP A 425 -8.12 17.82 -1.82
CA TRP A 425 -9.06 18.93 -1.95
C TRP A 425 -10.06 18.96 -0.81
N MET A 426 -10.47 17.78 -0.31
CA MET A 426 -11.37 17.68 0.83
C MET A 426 -10.69 18.15 2.11
N LEU A 427 -9.39 17.88 2.31
CA LEU A 427 -8.63 18.45 3.42
C LEU A 427 -8.69 19.99 3.43
N ALA A 428 -8.57 20.62 2.25
CA ALA A 428 -8.76 22.06 2.09
C ALA A 428 -10.21 22.52 2.30
N GLN A 429 -11.23 21.74 1.91
CA GLN A 429 -12.65 22.04 2.20
C GLN A 429 -12.93 22.17 3.70
N GLY A 430 -12.15 21.48 4.56
CA GLY A 430 -12.23 21.58 6.01
C GLY A 430 -11.56 22.81 6.62
N GLY A 431 -10.90 23.64 5.80
CA GLY A 431 -10.23 24.87 6.25
C GLY A 431 -8.72 24.76 6.40
N MET A 432 -8.09 23.67 5.97
CA MET A 432 -6.63 23.67 5.77
C MET A 432 -6.25 24.67 4.68
N SER A 433 -5.19 25.44 4.91
CA SER A 433 -4.52 26.19 3.86
C SER A 433 -3.96 25.23 2.80
N ASN A 434 -3.69 25.76 1.61
CA ASN A 434 -3.09 24.96 0.54
C ASN A 434 -1.75 24.36 0.98
N MET A 435 -0.92 25.11 1.73
CA MET A 435 0.37 24.61 2.23
C MET A 435 0.20 23.44 3.22
N GLU A 436 -0.74 23.53 4.16
CA GLU A 436 -1.05 22.45 5.11
C GLU A 436 -1.55 21.19 4.38
N ALA A 437 -2.44 21.36 3.40
CA ALA A 437 -2.96 20.27 2.59
C ALA A 437 -1.83 19.59 1.77
N LEU A 438 -0.94 20.36 1.15
CA LEU A 438 0.23 19.81 0.45
C LEU A 438 1.20 19.10 1.40
N THR A 439 1.38 19.60 2.62
CA THR A 439 2.19 18.93 3.66
C THR A 439 1.58 17.59 4.06
N ALA A 440 0.25 17.52 4.20
CA ALA A 440 -0.48 16.27 4.44
C ALA A 440 -0.29 15.23 3.32
N ALA A 441 -0.17 15.70 2.07
CA ALA A 441 0.04 14.86 0.89
C ALA A 441 1.49 14.47 0.61
N THR A 442 2.46 14.97 1.37
CA THR A 442 3.89 14.77 1.12
C THR A 442 4.64 14.42 2.40
N MET A 443 5.15 15.42 3.11
CA MET A 443 6.05 15.25 4.26
C MET A 443 5.40 14.51 5.43
N ASN A 444 4.12 14.77 5.74
CA ASN A 444 3.41 14.05 6.80
C ASN A 444 3.28 12.56 6.45
N GLY A 445 2.89 12.25 5.22
CA GLY A 445 2.80 10.88 4.74
C GLY A 445 4.15 10.16 4.77
N ALA A 446 5.22 10.81 4.30
CA ALA A 446 6.57 10.27 4.34
C ALA A 446 7.03 9.95 5.77
N HIS A 447 6.79 10.88 6.71
CA HIS A 447 7.10 10.68 8.13
C HIS A 447 6.25 9.54 8.73
N TYR A 448 4.96 9.48 8.38
CA TYR A 448 4.04 8.48 8.91
C TYR A 448 4.48 7.04 8.61
N ILE A 449 5.10 6.81 7.45
CA ILE A 449 5.66 5.52 7.05
C ILE A 449 7.17 5.39 7.31
N GLY A 450 7.79 6.33 8.03
CA GLY A 450 9.22 6.28 8.38
C GLY A 450 10.19 6.49 7.20
N MET A 451 9.73 7.13 6.12
CA MET A 451 10.49 7.34 4.87
C MET A 451 10.85 8.83 4.63
N ASP A 452 10.62 9.71 5.61
CA ASP A 452 10.92 11.14 5.52
C ASP A 452 12.41 11.44 5.35
N HIS A 453 13.31 10.54 5.72
CA HIS A 453 14.73 10.66 5.42
C HIS A 453 15.06 10.53 3.91
N ALA A 454 14.16 9.97 3.10
CA ALA A 454 14.39 9.64 1.70
C ALA A 454 13.41 10.31 0.73
N ILE A 455 12.17 10.60 1.14
CA ILE A 455 11.12 11.19 0.31
C ILE A 455 10.34 12.27 1.08
N GLY A 456 9.35 12.89 0.43
CA GLY A 456 8.40 13.83 1.06
C GLY A 456 8.81 15.30 1.02
N SER A 457 10.05 15.61 0.62
CA SER A 457 10.53 16.98 0.36
C SER A 457 11.57 17.00 -0.77
N ILE A 458 11.78 18.18 -1.36
CA ILE A 458 12.84 18.43 -2.35
C ILE A 458 14.05 18.95 -1.58
N GLU A 459 14.92 18.03 -1.15
CA GLU A 459 16.14 18.31 -0.42
C GLU A 459 17.31 17.50 -0.98
N VAL A 460 18.51 18.09 -0.92
CA VAL A 460 19.73 17.40 -1.38
C VAL A 460 19.92 16.09 -0.61
N GLY A 461 20.21 15.02 -1.34
CA GLY A 461 20.43 13.68 -0.81
C GLY A 461 19.17 12.79 -0.79
N LYS A 462 17.98 13.38 -0.85
CA LYS A 462 16.71 12.63 -0.98
C LYS A 462 16.54 12.06 -2.39
N LEU A 463 15.66 11.07 -2.48
CA LEU A 463 15.28 10.43 -3.74
C LEU A 463 14.53 11.43 -4.63
N ALA A 464 14.78 11.34 -5.93
CA ALA A 464 14.17 12.17 -6.94
C ALA A 464 12.75 11.69 -7.26
N ASP A 465 11.84 11.96 -6.33
CA ASP A 465 10.41 11.72 -6.42
C ASP A 465 9.69 13.09 -6.37
N LEU A 466 9.40 13.65 -7.54
CA LEU A 466 8.85 15.00 -7.69
C LEU A 466 7.82 15.09 -8.80
N ILE A 467 6.99 16.12 -8.77
CA ILE A 467 6.04 16.43 -9.83
C ILE A 467 6.21 17.87 -10.28
N VAL A 468 6.00 18.09 -11.57
CA VAL A 468 5.95 19.42 -12.18
C VAL A 468 4.49 19.70 -12.54
N LEU A 469 3.95 20.83 -12.11
CA LEU A 469 2.57 21.25 -12.30
C LEU A 469 2.50 22.44 -13.26
N ASP A 470 1.51 22.43 -14.15
CA ASP A 470 1.25 23.55 -15.07
C ASP A 470 0.62 24.78 -14.37
N LYS A 471 0.11 24.61 -13.14
CA LYS A 471 -0.54 25.67 -12.36
C LYS A 471 -0.12 25.60 -10.90
N ASP A 472 -0.17 26.75 -10.21
CA ASP A 472 0.27 26.86 -8.83
C ASP A 472 -0.77 26.30 -7.83
N PRO A 473 -0.46 25.23 -7.08
CA PRO A 473 -1.36 24.67 -6.07
C PRO A 473 -1.51 25.56 -4.83
N LEU A 474 -0.62 26.52 -4.58
CA LEU A 474 -0.77 27.49 -3.48
C LEU A 474 -1.81 28.56 -3.76
N GLU A 475 -2.13 28.83 -5.04
CA GLU A 475 -3.25 29.71 -5.41
C GLU A 475 -4.60 29.00 -5.33
N ASN A 476 -4.64 27.73 -5.75
CA ASN A 476 -5.83 26.90 -5.68
C ASN A 476 -5.41 25.44 -5.57
N ILE A 477 -5.79 24.75 -4.49
CA ILE A 477 -5.41 23.35 -4.27
C ILE A 477 -5.84 22.40 -5.41
N ARG A 478 -6.91 22.77 -6.15
CA ARG A 478 -7.35 22.01 -7.33
C ARG A 478 -6.33 22.01 -8.45
N ASN A 479 -5.39 22.95 -8.45
CA ASN A 479 -4.32 23.00 -9.45
C ASN A 479 -3.36 21.79 -9.38
N THR A 480 -3.39 21.03 -8.28
CA THR A 480 -2.60 19.80 -8.11
C THR A 480 -2.87 18.74 -9.17
N GLU A 481 -4.06 18.69 -9.80
CA GLU A 481 -4.33 17.70 -10.85
C GLU A 481 -3.66 18.00 -12.20
N PHE A 482 -3.18 19.23 -12.43
CA PHE A 482 -2.56 19.64 -13.70
C PHE A 482 -1.08 19.25 -13.75
N VAL A 483 -0.80 17.96 -13.56
CA VAL A 483 0.56 17.41 -13.58
C VAL A 483 1.10 17.41 -15.01
N LYS A 484 2.24 18.07 -15.21
CA LYS A 484 2.96 18.15 -16.48
C LYS A 484 4.04 17.09 -16.60
N TYR A 485 4.74 16.79 -15.51
CA TYR A 485 5.73 15.72 -15.43
C TYR A 485 5.65 15.03 -14.07
N THR A 486 5.87 13.72 -14.06
CA THR A 486 6.04 12.94 -12.83
C THR A 486 7.39 12.29 -12.86
N MET A 487 8.21 12.51 -11.84
CA MET A 487 9.47 11.82 -11.65
C MET A 487 9.36 10.87 -10.46
N VAL A 488 9.74 9.62 -10.65
CA VAL A 488 9.84 8.62 -9.58
C VAL A 488 11.15 7.87 -9.74
N ASN A 489 11.92 7.76 -8.66
CA ASN A 489 13.26 7.16 -8.68
C ASN A 489 14.19 7.81 -9.72
N GLY A 490 14.05 9.11 -10.01
CA GLY A 490 14.83 9.81 -11.04
C GLY A 490 14.39 9.56 -12.49
N ARG A 491 13.44 8.65 -12.73
CA ARG A 491 12.85 8.39 -14.05
C ARG A 491 11.73 9.39 -14.31
N LEU A 492 11.81 10.14 -15.41
CA LEU A 492 10.87 11.20 -15.75
C LEU A 492 9.80 10.68 -16.71
N PHE A 493 8.53 10.89 -16.39
CA PHE A 493 7.39 10.47 -17.20
C PHE A 493 6.55 11.67 -17.66
N ASP A 494 6.01 11.58 -18.88
CA ASP A 494 4.96 12.46 -19.39
C ASP A 494 3.57 11.91 -19.00
N PRO A 495 2.82 12.54 -18.08
CA PRO A 495 1.51 12.06 -17.63
C PRO A 495 0.44 11.93 -18.71
N GLU A 496 0.59 12.59 -19.87
CA GLU A 496 -0.37 12.47 -20.97
C GLU A 496 -0.25 11.15 -21.74
N THR A 497 0.93 10.53 -21.70
CA THR A 497 1.25 9.33 -22.49
C THR A 497 1.80 8.19 -21.63
N MET A 498 2.32 8.53 -20.44
CA MET A 498 3.17 7.72 -19.57
C MET A 498 4.41 7.16 -20.28
N ASN A 499 4.90 7.87 -21.29
CA ASN A 499 6.23 7.62 -21.85
C ASN A 499 7.30 8.08 -20.87
N GLU A 500 8.38 7.32 -20.79
CA GLU A 500 9.58 7.75 -20.09
C GLU A 500 10.37 8.71 -21.01
N ILE A 501 10.71 9.87 -20.48
CA ILE A 501 11.38 10.98 -21.16
C ILE A 501 12.60 11.44 -20.35
N GLY A 502 13.25 12.53 -20.76
CA GLY A 502 14.42 13.08 -20.08
C GLY A 502 15.70 12.41 -20.54
N ASN A 503 16.24 11.51 -19.72
CA ASN A 503 17.44 10.72 -20.06
C ASN A 503 17.13 9.52 -20.97
N TYR A 504 15.85 9.13 -21.04
CA TYR A 504 15.36 8.04 -21.88
C TYR A 504 14.28 8.54 -22.85
N ASP A 505 13.93 7.72 -23.84
CA ASP A 505 12.77 7.95 -24.73
C ASP A 505 12.00 6.63 -24.92
N GLN A 506 11.53 6.05 -23.81
CA GLN A 506 10.80 4.78 -23.83
C GLN A 506 9.31 5.02 -23.96
N LYS A 507 8.70 4.46 -25.01
CA LYS A 507 7.25 4.58 -25.22
C LYS A 507 6.48 3.56 -24.37
N ARG A 508 5.40 4.00 -23.74
CA ARG A 508 4.46 3.10 -23.05
C ARG A 508 3.87 2.11 -24.04
N SER A 509 3.93 0.83 -23.69
CA SER A 509 3.23 -0.22 -24.46
C SER A 509 1.75 -0.34 -24.07
N LYS A 510 0.91 -0.93 -24.93
CA LYS A 510 -0.55 -1.07 -24.72
C LYS A 510 -0.95 -1.96 -23.54
N PHE A 511 -1.88 -1.55 -22.68
CA PHE A 511 -2.50 -2.37 -21.65
C PHE A 511 -3.21 -3.59 -22.24
N TYR A 512 -3.50 -4.58 -21.38
CA TYR A 512 -4.19 -5.79 -21.81
C TYR A 512 -5.58 -5.51 -22.38
N TRP A 513 -6.28 -4.45 -21.94
CA TRP A 513 -7.60 -4.08 -22.45
C TRP A 513 -7.56 -3.12 -23.65
N GLU A 514 -6.39 -2.53 -23.96
CA GLU A 514 -6.16 -1.76 -25.20
C GLU A 514 -5.83 -2.67 -26.39
N ASN A 515 -5.62 -3.97 -26.13
CA ASN A 515 -5.35 -4.95 -27.17
C ASN A 515 -6.66 -5.55 -27.70
N SER A 516 -6.68 -5.93 -28.98
CA SER A 516 -7.83 -6.58 -29.62
C SER A 516 -8.03 -8.05 -29.21
N LYS A 517 -7.24 -8.55 -28.26
CA LYS A 517 -7.19 -9.96 -27.82
C LYS A 517 -7.79 -10.15 -26.41
N SER A 518 -8.39 -9.11 -25.86
CA SER A 518 -9.08 -9.09 -24.58
C SER A 518 -10.50 -8.59 -24.81
N SER A 519 -11.49 -9.25 -24.22
CA SER A 519 -12.87 -8.76 -24.17
C SER A 519 -13.16 -8.24 -22.77
N GLN A 520 -13.86 -7.11 -22.66
CA GLN A 520 -14.36 -6.65 -21.35
C GLN A 520 -15.68 -7.35 -20.97
N ASN A 521 -16.35 -8.01 -21.92
CA ASN A 521 -17.60 -8.74 -21.67
C ASN A 521 -17.37 -10.14 -21.09
N PHE A 522 -16.18 -10.72 -21.31
CA PHE A 522 -15.81 -12.04 -20.79
C PHE A 522 -14.30 -12.05 -20.49
N PRO A 523 -13.84 -12.43 -19.27
CA PRO A 523 -12.43 -12.42 -18.89
C PRO A 523 -11.67 -13.56 -19.57
N TRP A 524 -11.46 -13.42 -20.88
CA TRP A 524 -10.76 -14.37 -21.73
C TRP A 524 -9.47 -13.76 -22.25
N HIS A 525 -8.37 -14.48 -22.03
CA HIS A 525 -7.05 -14.09 -22.48
C HIS A 525 -6.54 -15.14 -23.48
N TYR A 526 -6.48 -14.76 -24.76
CA TYR A 526 -6.09 -15.70 -25.84
C TYR A 526 -4.62 -16.15 -25.78
N ARG A 527 -3.79 -15.45 -24.99
CA ARG A 527 -2.37 -15.79 -24.76
C ARG A 527 -1.95 -15.34 -23.36
N THR A 528 -1.36 -16.24 -22.60
CA THR A 528 -0.59 -15.92 -21.38
C THR A 528 0.89 -16.16 -21.67
N ARG A 529 1.78 -15.35 -21.10
CA ARG A 529 3.23 -15.65 -21.05
C ARG A 529 3.53 -16.37 -19.74
N SER A 530 2.84 -17.48 -19.49
CA SER A 530 3.07 -18.31 -18.32
C SER A 530 3.95 -19.50 -18.71
N PHE A 531 4.80 -19.97 -17.79
CA PHE A 531 5.53 -21.23 -17.94
C PHE A 531 4.59 -22.44 -18.03
N SER A 532 3.36 -22.30 -17.50
CA SER A 532 2.27 -23.25 -17.66
C SER A 532 1.28 -22.77 -18.72
N LEU A 533 0.95 -23.62 -19.70
CA LEU A 533 -0.20 -23.39 -20.57
C LEU A 533 -1.48 -23.60 -19.75
N PRO A 534 -2.32 -22.57 -19.54
CA PRO A 534 -3.60 -22.77 -18.88
C PRO A 534 -4.49 -23.64 -19.77
N ASN A 535 -4.75 -24.87 -19.34
CA ASN A 535 -5.72 -25.76 -19.99
C ASN A 535 -7.10 -25.52 -19.37
N CYS A 536 -8.14 -25.40 -20.21
CA CYS A 536 -9.52 -25.45 -19.74
C CYS A 536 -9.80 -26.85 -19.16
N GLY A 537 -10.26 -26.91 -17.91
CA GLY A 537 -10.65 -28.15 -17.24
C GLY A 537 -11.91 -28.83 -17.82
N CYS A 538 -12.55 -28.24 -18.83
CA CYS A 538 -13.65 -28.84 -19.55
C CYS A 538 -13.11 -29.81 -20.61
N GLY A 539 -12.61 -30.98 -20.19
CA GLY A 539 -12.06 -31.95 -21.13
C GLY A 539 -11.51 -33.26 -20.57
N ILE A 540 -11.67 -33.55 -19.27
CA ILE A 540 -11.40 -34.89 -18.72
C ILE A 540 -12.56 -35.26 -17.79
N HIS A 541 -13.64 -35.74 -18.39
CA HIS A 541 -14.65 -36.58 -17.72
C HIS A 541 -14.82 -37.84 -18.53
#